data_AF-A0A926MX10-F1
#
_entry.id   AF-A0A926MX10-F1
#
_cell.length_a   1.000
_cell.length_b   1.000
_cell.length_c   1.000
_cell.angle_alpha   90.00
_cell.angle_beta   90.00
_cell.angle_gamma   90.00
#
_symmetry.space_group_name_H-M   'P 1'
#
loop_
_entity.id
_entity.type
_entity.pdbx_description
1 polymer ?
#
loop_
_entity_poly.entity_id
_entity_poly.type
_entity_poly.pdbx_seq_one_letter_code
_entity_poly.pdbx_strand_id
1 'polypeptide(L)' 'KKFDFKIKSPPASFFIREAAKLKSGSKEPGRNIVASISKKQLEDIAKEKMNDLNAHDINEAVKIIAGSARSMGIEVKE' A
#
# COMPACT_ATOMS: atom_id res chain seq x y z
N LYS A 1 -10.48 34.93 -3.45
CA LYS A 1 -10.11 33.58 -3.97
C LYS A 1 -10.40 32.57 -2.88
N LYS A 2 -11.44 31.75 -3.01
CA LYS A 2 -11.69 30.62 -2.10
C LYS A 2 -11.00 29.39 -2.69
N PHE A 3 -10.22 28.69 -1.87
CA PHE A 3 -9.58 27.44 -2.23
C PHE A 3 -10.13 26.37 -1.28
N ASP A 4 -10.76 25.34 -1.83
CA ASP A 4 -11.16 24.15 -1.09
C ASP A 4 -10.02 23.14 -1.18
N PHE A 5 -9.45 22.79 -0.03
CA PHE A 5 -8.48 21.70 0.09
C PHE A 5 -9.09 20.59 0.93
N LYS A 6 -9.10 19.37 0.38
CA LYS A 6 -9.50 18.15 1.09
C LYS A 6 -8.24 17.40 1.50
N ILE A 7 -8.15 17.08 2.79
CA ILE A 7 -7.10 16.22 3.33
C ILE A 7 -7.52 14.77 3.08
N LYS A 8 -6.69 14.03 2.33
CA LYS A 8 -6.89 12.60 2.06
C LYS A 8 -6.23 11.76 3.14
N SER A 9 -6.53 10.47 3.16
CA SER A 9 -5.92 9.53 4.10
C SER A 9 -4.44 9.30 3.78
N PRO A 10 -3.67 8.75 4.74
CA PRO A 10 -2.24 8.48 4.57
C PRO A 10 -1.94 7.68 3.29
N PRO A 11 -0.76 7.87 2.69
CA PRO A 11 -0.37 7.16 1.47
C PRO A 11 -0.31 5.65 1.71
N ALA A 12 -0.54 4.85 0.67
CA ALA A 12 -0.47 3.39 0.76
C ALA A 12 0.90 2.91 1.28
N SER A 13 1.97 3.63 0.94
CA SER A 13 3.32 3.35 1.41
C SER A 13 3.48 3.42 2.93
N PHE A 14 2.68 4.23 3.63
CA PHE A 14 2.70 4.32 5.08
C PHE A 14 2.14 3.02 5.70
N PHE A 15 0.93 2.62 5.29
CA PHE A 15 0.28 1.40 5.76
C PHE A 15 1.08 0.14 5.43
N ILE A 16 1.64 0.06 4.22
CA ILE A 16 2.48 -1.07 3.81
C ILE A 16 3.73 -1.16 4.69
N ARG A 17 4.36 -0.02 5.03
CA ARG A 17 5.52 0.02 5.91
C ARG A 17 5.18 -0.37 7.35
N GLU A 18 4.00 0.01 7.83
CA GLU A 18 3.51 -0.38 9.15
C GLU A 18 3.29 -1.89 9.22
N ALA A 19 2.59 -2.46 8.23
CA ALA A 19 2.37 -3.91 8.13
C ALA A 19 3.67 -4.72 7.98
N ALA A 20 4.65 -4.17 7.25
CA ALA A 20 5.98 -4.75 7.09
C ALA A 20 6.94 -4.45 8.27
N LYS A 21 6.53 -3.62 9.24
CA LYS A 21 7.37 -3.11 10.35
C LYS A 21 8.69 -2.47 9.89
N LEU A 22 8.67 -1.78 8.75
CA LEU A 22 9.85 -1.17 8.12
C LEU A 22 9.87 0.36 8.23
N LYS A 23 11.05 0.92 8.53
CA LYS A 23 11.31 2.38 8.55
C LYS A 23 11.62 2.96 7.17
N SER A 24 11.84 2.14 6.14
CA SER A 24 12.08 2.60 4.76
C SER A 24 11.80 1.47 3.77
N GLY A 25 11.47 1.84 2.53
CA GLY A 25 11.39 0.86 1.43
C GLY A 25 12.77 0.44 0.93
N SER A 26 12.79 -0.48 -0.04
CA SER A 26 14.02 -0.90 -0.72
C SER A 26 14.64 0.24 -1.51
N LYS A 27 15.97 0.35 -1.47
CA LYS A 27 16.74 1.27 -2.32
C LYS A 27 16.82 0.78 -3.77
N GLU A 28 16.63 -0.52 -3.99
CA GLU A 28 16.64 -1.15 -5.32
C GLU A 28 15.44 -2.12 -5.43
N PRO A 29 14.23 -1.59 -5.71
CA PRO A 29 13.04 -2.42 -5.90
C PRO A 29 13.24 -3.47 -6.98
N GLY A 30 12.85 -4.72 -6.71
CA GLY A 30 12.98 -5.85 -7.63
C GLY A 30 14.31 -6.60 -7.60
N ARG A 31 15.38 -5.98 -7.06
CA ARG A 31 16.65 -6.68 -6.79
C ARG A 31 16.80 -7.07 -5.33
N ASN A 32 16.37 -6.18 -4.43
CA ASN A 32 16.46 -6.41 -2.99
C ASN A 32 15.06 -6.37 -2.38
N ILE A 33 14.61 -7.54 -1.91
CA ILE A 33 13.34 -7.71 -1.20
C ILE A 33 13.61 -7.44 0.28
N VAL A 34 13.06 -6.34 0.79
CA VAL A 34 13.32 -5.88 2.17
C VAL A 34 12.31 -6.39 3.19
N ALA A 35 11.14 -6.82 2.75
CA ALA A 35 10.13 -7.46 3.59
C ALA A 35 9.15 -8.28 2.74
N SER A 36 8.34 -9.08 3.43
CA SER A 36 7.18 -9.74 2.86
C SER A 36 5.93 -9.43 3.67
N ILE A 37 4.81 -9.20 3.00
CA ILE A 37 3.49 -9.00 3.61
C ILE A 37 2.52 -10.07 3.13
N SER A 38 1.58 -10.45 3.98
CA SER A 38 0.54 -11.44 3.65
C SER A 38 -0.61 -10.81 2.88
N LYS A 39 -1.35 -11.63 2.12
CA LYS A 39 -2.55 -11.16 1.40
C LYS A 39 -3.63 -10.63 2.34
N LYS A 40 -3.76 -11.20 3.54
CA LYS A 40 -4.69 -10.71 4.57
C LYS A 40 -4.37 -9.29 5.00
N GLN A 41 -3.09 -8.98 5.24
CA GLN A 41 -2.67 -7.62 5.59
C GLN A 41 -2.95 -6.64 4.45
N LEU A 42 -2.79 -7.06 3.20
CA LEU A 42 -3.16 -6.22 2.05
C LEU A 42 -4.66 -5.94 1.98
N GLU A 43 -5.51 -6.93 2.30
CA GLU A 43 -6.96 -6.75 2.36
C GLU A 43 -7.37 -5.74 3.44
N ASP A 44 -6.76 -5.80 4.61
CA ASP A 44 -7.05 -4.86 5.69
C ASP A 44 -6.62 -3.43 5.29
N ILE A 45 -5.43 -3.27 4.72
CA ILE A 45 -4.96 -1.97 4.19
C ILE A 45 -5.86 -1.47 3.05
N ALA A 46 -6.30 -2.37 2.17
CA ALA A 46 -7.19 -2.05 1.07
C ALA A 46 -8.57 -1.57 1.57
N LYS A 47 -9.12 -2.18 2.63
CA LYS A 47 -10.36 -1.74 3.26
C LYS A 47 -10.21 -0.38 3.92
N GLU A 48 -9.14 -0.14 4.66
CA GLU A 48 -8.87 1.16 5.30
C GLU A 48 -8.72 2.28 4.26
N LYS A 49 -8.06 1.98 3.14
CA LYS A 49 -7.81 2.95 2.07
C LYS A 49 -8.90 2.98 0.99
N MET A 50 -9.94 2.16 1.08
CA MET A 50 -10.95 1.98 0.03
C MET A 50 -11.62 3.31 -0.37
N ASN A 51 -11.89 4.16 0.61
CA ASN A 51 -12.52 5.48 0.39
C ASN A 51 -11.67 6.45 -0.45
N ASP A 52 -10.35 6.23 -0.50
CA ASP A 52 -9.40 7.03 -1.30
C ASP A 52 -9.00 6.38 -2.62
N LEU A 53 -9.30 5.09 -2.78
CA LEU A 53 -8.95 4.30 -3.95
C LEU A 53 -10.07 4.42 -4.98
N ASN A 54 -9.68 4.44 -6.26
CA ASN A 54 -10.63 4.35 -7.37
C ASN A 54 -11.02 2.89 -7.67
N ALA A 55 -10.87 1.98 -6.71
CA ALA A 55 -11.17 0.56 -6.89
C ALA A 55 -12.68 0.33 -6.81
N HIS A 56 -13.21 -0.55 -7.67
CA HIS A 56 -14.63 -0.91 -7.64
C HIS A 56 -14.90 -2.11 -6.74
N ASP A 57 -13.90 -2.96 -6.53
CA ASP A 57 -13.95 -4.16 -5.70
C ASP A 57 -12.73 -4.24 -4.77
N ILE A 58 -12.87 -4.94 -3.64
CA ILE A 58 -11.79 -5.22 -2.69
C ILE A 58 -10.62 -5.91 -3.39
N ASN A 59 -10.90 -6.80 -4.34
CA ASN A 59 -9.85 -7.48 -5.12
C ASN A 59 -9.01 -6.50 -5.95
N GLU A 60 -9.63 -5.46 -6.52
CA GLU A 60 -8.91 -4.42 -7.26
C GLU A 60 -8.13 -3.52 -6.30
N ALA A 61 -8.71 -3.17 -5.16
CA ALA A 61 -8.03 -2.40 -4.13
C ALA A 61 -6.77 -3.14 -3.65
N VAL A 62 -6.87 -4.45 -3.38
CA VAL A 62 -5.74 -5.32 -3.03
C VAL A 62 -4.68 -5.33 -4.12
N LYS A 63 -5.06 -5.39 -5.41
CA LYS A 63 -4.11 -5.31 -6.53
C LYS A 63 -3.36 -3.97 -6.56
N ILE A 64 -4.04 -2.85 -6.28
CA ILE A 64 -3.43 -1.51 -6.23
C ILE A 64 -2.40 -1.43 -5.08
N ILE A 65 -2.77 -1.91 -3.89
CA ILE A 65 -1.85 -1.94 -2.75
C ILE A 65 -0.69 -2.92 -3.00
N ALA A 66 -0.94 -4.08 -3.61
CA ALA A 66 0.08 -5.05 -3.98
C ALA A 66 1.09 -4.48 -5.00
N GLY A 67 0.61 -3.69 -5.97
CA GLY A 67 1.48 -2.97 -6.91
C GLY A 67 2.40 -1.99 -6.18
N SER A 68 1.85 -1.25 -5.21
CA SER A 68 2.61 -0.31 -4.38
C SER A 68 3.65 -1.02 -3.49
N ALA A 69 3.33 -2.20 -2.97
CA ALA A 69 4.25 -3.02 -2.20
C ALA A 69 5.43 -3.51 -3.07
N ARG A 70 5.14 -3.99 -4.28
CA ARG A 70 6.17 -4.43 -5.24
C ARG A 70 7.10 -3.29 -5.64
N SER A 71 6.58 -2.09 -5.89
CA SER A 71 7.42 -0.92 -6.21
C SER A 71 8.29 -0.46 -5.04
N MET A 72 7.98 -0.87 -3.81
CA MET A 72 8.80 -0.64 -2.62
C MET A 72 9.80 -1.77 -2.33
N GLY A 73 9.85 -2.81 -3.18
CA GLY A 73 10.68 -3.99 -2.92
C GLY A 73 10.15 -4.86 -1.79
N ILE A 74 8.83 -4.89 -1.60
CA ILE A 74 8.16 -5.76 -0.65
C ILE A 74 7.45 -6.86 -1.42
N GLU A 75 7.72 -8.11 -1.02
CA GLU A 75 7.11 -9.29 -1.62
C GLU A 75 5.73 -9.54 -1.02
N VAL A 76 4.77 -9.93 -1.85
CA VAL A 76 3.44 -10.33 -1.41
C VAL A 76 3.41 -11.84 -1.37
N LYS A 77 3.29 -12.41 -0.17
CA LYS A 77 3.09 -13.85 0.04
C LYS A 77 1.61 -14.13 0.31
N GLU A 78 1.13 -15.26 -0.17
CA GLU A 78 -0.25 -15.70 0.06
C GLU A 78 -0.53 -15.95 1.54
#